data_AF-A0A957UUX4-F1
#
_entry.id   AF-A0A957UUX4-F1
#
_cell.length_a   1.000
_cell.length_b   1.000
_cell.length_c   1.000
_cell.angle_alpha   90.00
_cell.angle_beta   90.00
_cell.angle_gamma   90.00
#
_symmetry.space_group_name_H-M   'P 1'
#
loop_
_entity.id
_entity.type
_entity.pdbx_description
1 polymer ?
#
loop_
_entity_poly.entity_id
_entity_poly.type
_entity_poly.pdbx_seq_one_letter_code
_entity_poly.pdbx_strand_id
1 'polypeptide(L)'
;MQYPSPPNQQRYYEQVWDLARQVPHGQVVTYGQVAQMISAPAGVDPQEYKAWSPRWVGDAMAACPDDVPWQRVINAQGKISARPGA
;
A
#
# COMPACT_ATOMS: atom_id res chain seq x y z
N MET A 1 -8.02 -1.42 15.16
CA MET A 1 -9.15 -1.74 14.26
C MET A 1 -8.78 -3.00 13.51
N GLN A 2 -9.60 -4.04 13.59
CA GLN A 2 -9.39 -5.28 12.84
C GLN A 2 -10.01 -5.09 11.45
N TYR A 3 -9.25 -5.40 10.40
CA TYR A 3 -9.71 -5.42 9.01
C TYR A 3 -9.16 -6.68 8.35
N PRO A 4 -9.84 -7.24 7.33
CA PRO A 4 -9.38 -8.46 6.69
C PRO A 4 -8.05 -8.21 5.97
N SER A 5 -7.22 -9.24 5.79
CA SER A 5 -6.05 -9.18 4.92
C SER A 5 -6.46 -9.35 3.44
N PRO A 6 -5.68 -8.81 2.48
CA PRO A 6 -5.95 -9.05 1.07
C PRO A 6 -5.90 -10.55 0.72
N PRO A 7 -6.74 -11.04 -0.20
CA PRO A 7 -6.58 -12.38 -0.75
C PRO A 7 -5.23 -12.53 -1.45
N ASN A 8 -4.53 -13.62 -1.16
CA ASN A 8 -3.13 -13.83 -1.56
C ASN A 8 -2.24 -12.61 -1.22
N GLN A 9 -2.00 -12.44 0.08
CA GLN A 9 -1.27 -11.31 0.64
C GLN A 9 0.07 -11.05 -0.04
N GLN A 10 0.86 -12.10 -0.29
CA GLN A 10 2.17 -11.99 -0.92
C GLN A 10 2.07 -11.35 -2.31
N ARG A 11 1.14 -11.84 -3.15
CA ARG A 11 0.94 -11.29 -4.50
C ARG A 11 0.47 -9.82 -4.45
N TYR A 12 -0.42 -9.48 -3.52
CA TYR A 12 -0.86 -8.10 -3.36
C TYR A 12 0.30 -7.18 -2.94
N TYR A 13 1.17 -7.65 -2.05
CA TYR A 13 2.33 -6.89 -1.57
C TYR A 13 3.34 -6.66 -2.70
N GLU A 14 3.60 -7.67 -3.52
CA GLU A 14 4.45 -7.55 -4.71
C GLU A 14 3.93 -6.47 -5.66
N GLN A 15 2.62 -6.44 -5.93
CA GLN A 15 2.01 -5.38 -6.75
C GLN A 15 2.18 -3.99 -6.15
N VAL A 16 2.04 -3.86 -4.83
CA VAL A 16 2.27 -2.60 -4.13
C VAL A 16 3.73 -2.16 -4.25
N TRP A 17 4.68 -3.07 -4.05
CA TRP A 17 6.11 -2.77 -4.12
C TRP A 17 6.53 -2.39 -5.54
N ASP A 18 6.00 -3.05 -6.55
CA ASP A 18 6.26 -2.71 -7.96
C ASP A 18 5.74 -1.31 -8.31
N LEU A 19 4.58 -0.92 -7.80
CA LEU A 19 4.08 0.45 -7.95
C LEU A 19 4.94 1.46 -7.19
N ALA A 20 5.37 1.13 -5.97
CA ALA A 20 6.26 2.00 -5.19
C ALA A 20 7.60 2.25 -5.90
N ARG A 21 8.18 1.23 -6.53
CA ARG A 21 9.42 1.35 -7.33
C ARG A 21 9.26 2.29 -8.53
N GLN A 22 8.06 2.39 -9.10
CA GLN A 22 7.78 3.25 -10.25
C GLN A 22 7.62 4.73 -9.87
N VAL A 23 7.51 5.07 -8.59
CA VAL A 23 7.37 6.47 -8.15
C VAL A 23 8.68 7.21 -8.41
N PRO A 24 8.70 8.27 -9.24
CA PRO A 24 9.93 8.99 -9.56
C PRO A 24 10.58 9.65 -8.35
N HIS A 25 11.87 9.92 -8.45
CA HIS A 25 12.56 10.71 -7.44
C HIS A 25 11.96 12.12 -7.31
N GLY A 26 11.82 12.62 -6.08
CA GLY A 26 11.21 13.92 -5.79
C GLY A 26 9.69 13.94 -5.85
N GLN A 27 9.05 12.80 -6.12
CA GLN A 27 7.59 12.65 -6.11
C GLN A 27 7.14 11.72 -4.98
N VAL A 28 5.89 11.89 -4.58
CA VAL A 28 5.24 11.10 -3.54
C VAL A 28 3.84 10.74 -3.97
N VAL A 29 3.34 9.63 -3.43
CA VAL A 29 2.01 9.09 -3.67
C VAL A 29 1.41 8.63 -2.35
N THR A 30 0.10 8.75 -2.18
CA THR A 30 -0.58 8.29 -0.98
C THR A 30 -0.93 6.81 -1.03
N TYR A 31 -1.06 6.14 0.13
CA TYR A 31 -1.53 4.74 0.16
C TYR A 31 -2.84 4.51 -0.62
N GLY A 32 -3.76 5.49 -0.53
CA GLY A 32 -5.03 5.42 -1.25
C GLY A 32 -4.87 5.53 -2.77
N GLN A 33 -3.93 6.33 -3.26
CA GLN A 33 -3.63 6.40 -4.69
C GLN A 33 -2.98 5.11 -5.19
N VAL A 34 -2.04 4.51 -4.45
CA VAL A 34 -1.48 3.18 -4.79
C VAL A 34 -2.61 2.14 -4.84
N ALA A 35 -3.50 2.15 -3.85
CA ALA A 35 -4.63 1.23 -3.81
C ALA A 35 -5.57 1.35 -5.03
N GLN A 36 -5.77 2.56 -5.55
CA GLN A 36 -6.57 2.82 -6.76
C GLN A 36 -5.91 2.31 -8.05
N MET A 37 -4.59 2.15 -8.07
CA MET A 37 -3.84 1.61 -9.22
C MET A 37 -3.89 0.07 -9.27
N ILE A 38 -4.28 -0.59 -8.18
CA ILE A 38 -4.39 -2.04 -8.11
C ILE A 38 -5.86 -2.44 -8.27
N SER A 39 -6.15 -3.33 -9.22
CA SER A 39 -7.49 -3.90 -9.38
C SER A 39 -7.90 -4.69 -8.13
N ALA A 40 -9.18 -4.64 -7.77
CA ALA A 40 -9.70 -5.41 -6.65
C ALA A 40 -9.39 -6.91 -6.84
N PRO A 41 -8.79 -7.59 -5.84
CA PRO A 41 -8.53 -9.01 -5.93
C PRO A 41 -9.82 -9.81 -6.12
N ALA A 42 -9.73 -10.95 -6.82
CA ALA A 42 -10.88 -11.82 -7.05
C ALA A 42 -11.53 -12.25 -5.72
N GLY A 43 -12.86 -12.19 -5.66
CA GLY A 43 -13.63 -12.56 -4.47
C GLY A 43 -13.70 -11.49 -3.38
N VAL A 44 -13.11 -10.30 -3.58
CA VAL A 44 -13.31 -9.14 -2.71
C VAL A 44 -14.43 -8.29 -3.27
N ASP A 45 -15.41 -7.94 -2.43
CA ASP A 45 -16.43 -6.97 -2.81
C ASP A 45 -15.78 -5.60 -3.12
N PRO A 46 -16.14 -4.91 -4.22
CA PRO A 46 -15.52 -3.64 -4.59
C PRO A 46 -15.63 -2.55 -3.52
N GLN A 47 -16.73 -2.54 -2.75
CA GLN A 47 -16.94 -1.56 -1.70
C GLN A 47 -16.08 -1.86 -0.47
N GLU A 48 -15.89 -3.14 -0.15
CA GLU A 48 -14.92 -3.59 0.86
C GLU A 48 -13.48 -3.28 0.42
N TYR A 49 -13.13 -3.57 -0.83
CA TYR A 49 -11.82 -3.26 -1.38
C TYR A 49 -11.51 -1.77 -1.21
N LYS A 50 -12.45 -0.89 -1.57
CA LYS A 50 -12.30 0.56 -1.42
C LYS A 50 -12.10 1.00 0.04
N ALA A 51 -12.72 0.31 0.99
CA ALA A 51 -12.61 0.62 2.42
C ALA A 51 -11.29 0.17 3.04
N TRP A 52 -10.74 -0.95 2.60
CA TRP A 52 -9.59 -1.60 3.26
C TRP A 52 -8.27 -1.47 2.51
N SER A 53 -8.29 -1.34 1.18
CA SER A 53 -7.09 -1.34 0.36
C SER A 53 -6.02 -0.30 0.75
N PRO A 54 -6.32 0.94 1.20
CA PRO A 54 -5.27 1.84 1.66
C PRO A 54 -4.53 1.32 2.90
N ARG A 55 -5.23 0.57 3.77
CA ARG A 55 -4.62 -0.09 4.93
C ARG A 55 -3.75 -1.26 4.51
N TRP A 56 -4.21 -2.06 3.55
CA TRP A 56 -3.42 -3.15 2.97
C TRP A 56 -2.13 -2.67 2.32
N VAL A 57 -2.17 -1.54 1.60
CA VAL A 57 -0.97 -0.89 1.08
C VAL A 57 -0.06 -0.45 2.24
N GLY A 58 -0.62 0.13 3.30
CA GLY A 58 0.14 0.46 4.51
C GLY A 58 0.89 -0.74 5.09
N ASP A 59 0.22 -1.87 5.23
CA ASP A 59 0.82 -3.11 5.73
C ASP A 59 1.89 -3.66 4.77
N ALA A 60 1.64 -3.61 3.45
CA ALA A 60 2.62 -3.98 2.43
C ALA A 60 3.88 -3.10 2.52
N MET A 61 3.71 -1.79 2.70
CA MET A 61 4.82 -0.85 2.84
C MET A 61 5.56 -1.02 4.17
N ALA A 62 4.91 -1.52 5.22
CA ALA A 62 5.56 -1.85 6.48
C ALA A 62 6.40 -3.13 6.37
N ALA A 63 6.02 -4.04 5.48
CA ALA A 63 6.73 -5.31 5.21
C ALA A 63 7.64 -5.25 3.98
N CYS A 64 7.93 -4.06 3.43
CA CYS A 64 8.65 -3.96 2.17
C CYS A 64 10.14 -4.33 2.29
N PRO A 65 10.71 -4.98 1.27
CA PRO A 65 12.16 -5.16 1.15
C PRO A 65 12.94 -3.84 1.07
N ASP A 66 14.25 -3.90 1.32
CA ASP A 66 15.13 -2.72 1.37
C ASP A 66 15.27 -1.98 0.03
N ASP A 67 15.05 -2.65 -1.10
CA ASP A 67 15.12 -2.04 -2.44
C ASP A 67 13.86 -1.24 -2.80
N VAL A 68 12.81 -1.31 -1.98
CA VAL A 68 11.55 -0.59 -2.21
C VAL A 68 11.65 0.82 -1.62
N PRO A 69 11.42 1.89 -2.40
CA PRO A 69 11.58 3.27 -1.94
C PRO A 69 10.38 3.73 -1.09
N TRP A 70 10.25 3.16 0.11
CA TRP A 70 9.05 3.30 0.94
C TRP A 70 8.73 4.72 1.36
N GLN A 71 9.73 5.58 1.47
CA GLN A 71 9.59 6.99 1.81
C GLN A 71 8.79 7.78 0.77
N ARG A 72 8.55 7.21 -0.42
CA ARG A 72 7.73 7.81 -1.48
C ARG A 72 6.24 7.48 -1.38
N VAL A 73 5.85 6.60 -0.45
CA VAL A 73 4.45 6.24 -0.19
C VAL A 73 4.03 6.76 1.18
N ILE A 74 3.15 7.76 1.19
CA ILE A 74 2.82 8.56 2.39
C ILE A 74 1.34 8.45 2.77
N ASN A 75 1.00 8.93 3.96
CA ASN A 75 -0.40 8.96 4.39
C ASN A 75 -1.20 10.09 3.71
N ALA A 76 -2.52 10.07 3.88
CA ALA A 76 -3.42 11.07 3.29
C ALA A 76 -3.21 12.50 3.81
N GLN A 77 -2.45 12.69 4.90
CA GLN A 77 -2.09 14.00 5.43
C GLN A 77 -0.77 14.54 4.85
N GLY A 78 -0.17 13.82 3.88
CA GLY A 78 1.12 14.21 3.31
C GLY A 78 2.32 13.92 4.23
N LYS A 79 2.17 13.01 5.19
CA LYS A 79 3.21 12.70 6.19
C LYS A 79 3.67 11.26 6.11
N ILE A 80 4.89 11.01 6.59
CA ILE A 80 5.38 9.65 6.84
C ILE A 80 4.59 9.04 7.99
N SER A 81 4.10 7.81 7.79
CA SER A 81 3.45 7.05 8.85
C SER A 81 4.51 6.54 9.84
N ALA A 82 4.26 6.72 11.13
CA ALA A 82 5.13 6.19 12.17
C ALA A 82 5.22 4.66 12.06
N ARG A 83 6.44 4.14 12.12
CA ARG A 83 6.72 2.70 12.16
C ARG A 83 7.23 2.34 13.55
N PRO A 84 6.77 1.25 14.17
CA PRO A 84 7.38 0.74 15.38
C PRO A 84 8.86 0.43 15.11
N GLY A 85 9.78 1.11 15.80
CA GLY A 85 11.23 0.89 15.66
C GLY A 85 11.97 1.81 14.68
N ALA A 86 11.32 2.85 14.16
CA ALA A 86 11.99 3.95 13.44
C ALA A 86 12.42 5.08 14.39
#